data_AF-A0AB37U938-F1
#
_entry.id   AF-A0AB37U938-F1
#
_cell.length_a   1.000
_cell.length_b   1.000
_cell.length_c   1.000
_cell.angle_alpha   90.00
_cell.angle_beta   90.00
_cell.angle_gamma   90.00
#
_symmetry.space_group_name_H-M   'P 1'
#
loop_
_entity.id
_entity.type
_entity.pdbx_description
1 polymer ?
#
loop_
_entity_poly.entity_id
_entity_poly.type
_entity_poly.pdbx_seq_one_letter_code
_entity_poly.pdbx_strand_id
1 'polypeptide(L)'
;MEEVTALFPDRKIAYLTADREFLGHDWFGYLLKHSTLPFRIRIRASDCLSNGRQSLKASVVFAHLKPQQTQVLPKRRRLWGYWLYVAALRLEDNELLVVVTPNSAATAIADYAARWGIEINQPQCIDKDEILQLSYHWN
;
A
#
# COMPACT_ATOMS: atom_id res chain seq x y z
N MET A 1 -7.82 -17.53 -7.62
CA MET A 1 -6.56 -17.52 -6.85
C MET A 1 -5.85 -18.88 -6.91
N GLU A 2 -6.57 -20.00 -6.81
CA GLU A 2 -5.97 -21.33 -6.93
C GLU A 2 -5.22 -21.55 -8.26
N GLU A 3 -5.74 -21.04 -9.38
CA GLU A 3 -5.07 -21.13 -10.69
C GLU A 3 -3.72 -20.41 -10.74
N VAL A 4 -3.56 -19.26 -10.09
CA VAL A 4 -2.29 -18.50 -10.09
C VAL A 4 -1.23 -19.22 -9.26
N THR A 5 -1.62 -19.81 -8.12
CA THR A 5 -0.70 -20.62 -7.31
C THR A 5 -0.30 -21.91 -8.06
N ALA A 6 -1.22 -22.49 -8.84
CA ALA A 6 -0.92 -23.67 -9.67
C ALA A 6 0.09 -23.39 -10.78
N LEU A 7 0.20 -22.14 -11.26
CA LEU A 7 1.23 -21.73 -12.24
C LEU A 7 2.63 -21.64 -11.62
N PHE A 8 2.73 -21.53 -10.30
CA PHE A 8 4.00 -21.38 -9.58
C PHE A 8 4.05 -22.31 -8.35
N PRO A 9 3.99 -23.64 -8.54
CA PRO A 9 3.81 -24.59 -7.44
C PRO A 9 4.95 -24.56 -6.42
N ASP A 10 6.17 -24.26 -6.86
CA ASP A 10 7.37 -24.21 -6.00
C ASP A 10 7.69 -22.81 -5.48
N ARG A 11 6.84 -21.81 -5.74
CA ARG A 11 7.09 -20.44 -5.29
C ARG A 11 6.01 -19.95 -4.34
N LYS A 12 6.47 -19.48 -3.18
CA LYS A 12 5.62 -18.77 -2.23
C LYS A 12 5.42 -17.33 -2.71
N ILE A 13 4.19 -16.99 -3.09
CA ILE A 13 3.83 -15.61 -3.43
C ILE A 13 3.85 -14.79 -2.13
N ALA A 14 4.70 -13.76 -2.07
CA ALA A 14 4.85 -12.94 -0.87
C ALA A 14 3.65 -12.01 -0.65
N TYR A 15 3.21 -11.31 -1.70
CA TYR A 15 2.03 -10.46 -1.69
C TYR A 15 1.55 -10.12 -3.10
N LEU A 16 0.27 -9.76 -3.22
CA LEU A 16 -0.32 -9.16 -4.42
C LEU A 16 -0.17 -7.63 -4.38
N THR A 17 0.20 -7.02 -5.50
CA THR A 17 0.21 -5.55 -5.65
C THR A 17 -0.76 -5.11 -6.75
N ALA A 18 -1.47 -4.00 -6.54
CA ALA A 18 -2.35 -3.40 -7.57
C ALA A 18 -2.37 -1.87 -7.48
N ASP A 19 -2.62 -1.20 -8.60
CA ASP A 19 -2.82 0.26 -8.68
C ASP A 19 -4.30 0.66 -8.62
N ARG A 20 -4.54 1.97 -8.44
CA ARG A 20 -5.83 2.65 -8.25
C ARG A 20 -6.85 2.40 -9.36
N GLU A 21 -6.41 1.96 -10.53
CA GLU A 21 -7.27 1.68 -11.71
C GLU A 21 -7.93 0.30 -11.65
N PHE A 22 -7.40 -0.62 -10.83
CA PHE A 22 -7.85 -2.02 -10.79
C PHE A 22 -8.86 -2.32 -9.67
N LEU A 23 -9.39 -1.29 -8.99
CA LEU A 23 -10.16 -1.45 -7.76
C LEU A 23 -11.66 -1.24 -7.94
N GLY A 24 -12.39 -2.33 -8.11
CA GLY A 24 -13.81 -2.42 -7.79
C GLY A 24 -14.03 -2.85 -6.33
N HIS A 25 -15.06 -2.30 -5.66
CA HIS A 25 -15.41 -2.69 -4.27
C HIS A 25 -15.61 -4.20 -4.11
N ASP A 26 -16.20 -4.86 -5.12
CA ASP A 26 -16.49 -6.30 -5.10
C ASP A 26 -15.22 -7.15 -5.21
N TRP A 27 -14.30 -6.79 -6.11
CA TRP A 27 -13.01 -7.47 -6.25
C TRP A 27 -12.16 -7.36 -4.98
N PHE A 28 -12.15 -6.17 -4.39
CA PHE A 28 -11.44 -5.93 -3.14
C PHE A 28 -12.03 -6.76 -1.97
N GLY A 29 -13.37 -6.85 -1.93
CA GLY A 29 -14.07 -7.71 -0.98
C GLY A 29 -13.79 -9.20 -1.18
N TYR A 30 -13.71 -9.66 -2.45
CA TYR A 30 -13.33 -11.03 -2.76
C TYR A 30 -11.92 -11.35 -2.26
N LEU A 31 -10.96 -10.47 -2.50
CA LEU A 31 -9.58 -10.65 -2.04
C LEU A 31 -9.50 -10.79 -0.52
N LEU A 32 -10.22 -9.94 0.22
CA LEU A 32 -10.22 -10.00 1.68
C LEU A 32 -10.94 -11.21 2.27
N LYS A 33 -11.95 -11.74 1.58
CA LYS A 33 -12.75 -12.88 2.07
C LYS A 33 -12.15 -14.22 1.72
N HIS A 34 -11.53 -14.35 0.55
CA HIS A 34 -11.17 -15.64 -0.03
C HIS A 34 -9.67 -15.84 -0.21
N SER A 35 -8.85 -14.82 0.06
CA SER A 35 -7.41 -14.93 -0.09
C SER A 35 -6.70 -14.94 1.25
N THR A 36 -5.86 -15.96 1.47
CA THR A 36 -4.81 -15.92 2.51
C THR A 36 -3.58 -15.14 2.04
N LEU A 37 -3.55 -14.71 0.78
CA LEU A 37 -2.42 -13.99 0.20
C LEU A 37 -2.37 -12.55 0.74
N PRO A 38 -1.25 -12.12 1.33
CA PRO A 38 -1.06 -10.71 1.69
C PRO A 38 -1.15 -9.81 0.46
N PHE A 39 -1.52 -8.54 0.65
CA PHE A 39 -1.53 -7.59 -0.45
C PHE A 39 -1.08 -6.19 -0.06
N ARG A 40 -0.63 -5.43 -1.05
CA ARG A 40 -0.23 -4.02 -1.00
C ARG A 40 -0.93 -3.29 -2.15
N ILE A 41 -2.05 -2.65 -1.86
CA ILE A 41 -2.90 -2.05 -2.88
C ILE A 41 -2.84 -0.52 -2.78
N ARG A 42 -2.57 0.17 -3.88
CA ARG A 42 -2.62 1.64 -3.92
C ARG A 42 -4.05 2.13 -4.08
N ILE A 43 -4.44 3.09 -3.25
CA ILE A 43 -5.77 3.71 -3.26
C ILE A 43 -5.68 5.15 -3.75
N ARG A 44 -6.82 5.73 -4.11
CA ARG A 44 -6.89 7.13 -4.55
C ARG A 44 -6.83 8.06 -3.35
N ALA A 45 -6.23 9.23 -3.55
CA ALA A 45 -6.25 10.30 -2.54
C ALA A 45 -7.68 10.75 -2.18
N SER A 46 -8.65 10.54 -3.09
CA SER A 46 -10.07 10.82 -2.88
C SER A 46 -10.82 9.75 -2.08
N ASP A 47 -10.24 8.56 -1.87
CA ASP A 47 -10.89 7.50 -1.11
C ASP A 47 -10.96 7.86 0.38
N CYS A 48 -12.08 7.52 1.02
CA CYS A 48 -12.33 7.87 2.41
C CYS A 48 -11.80 6.82 3.38
N LEU A 49 -11.02 7.27 4.36
CA LEU A 49 -10.50 6.50 5.47
C LEU A 49 -11.26 6.86 6.74
N SER A 50 -11.98 5.88 7.29
CA SER A 50 -12.71 6.07 8.54
C SER A 50 -11.98 5.50 9.75
N ASN A 51 -12.07 6.18 10.90
CA ASN A 51 -11.62 5.68 12.18
C ASN A 51 -12.76 5.20 13.09
N GLY A 52 -13.99 5.07 12.55
CA GLY A 52 -15.20 4.73 13.29
C GLY A 52 -15.94 5.93 13.88
N ARG A 53 -15.29 7.09 14.00
CA ARG A 53 -15.91 8.37 14.45
C ARG A 53 -16.05 9.38 13.31
N GLN A 54 -15.00 9.50 12.50
CA GLN A 54 -14.92 10.37 11.35
C GLN A 54 -14.51 9.57 10.12
N SER A 55 -14.85 10.09 8.95
CA SER A 55 -14.48 9.57 7.64
C SER A 55 -13.93 10.74 6.83
N LEU A 56 -12.65 10.68 6.48
CA LEU A 56 -11.95 11.74 5.78
C LEU A 56 -11.26 11.17 4.54
N LYS A 57 -11.18 11.97 3.48
CA LYS A 57 -10.39 11.61 2.28
C LYS A 57 -8.94 11.38 2.68
N ALA A 58 -8.27 10.43 2.04
CA ALA A 58 -6.86 10.17 2.29
C ALA A 58 -6.00 11.43 2.08
N SER A 59 -6.34 12.27 1.09
CA SER A 59 -5.70 13.57 0.85
C SER A 59 -5.73 14.50 2.06
N VAL A 60 -6.83 14.48 2.83
CA VAL A 60 -7.01 15.29 4.04
C VAL A 60 -6.25 14.66 5.21
N VAL A 61 -6.35 13.34 5.39
CA VAL A 61 -5.65 12.61 6.45
C VAL A 61 -4.14 12.85 6.40
N PHE A 62 -3.57 12.83 5.19
CA PHE A 62 -2.13 12.97 4.96
C PHE A 62 -1.73 14.36 4.44
N ALA A 63 -2.60 15.38 4.58
CA ALA A 63 -2.32 16.73 4.08
C ALA A 63 -1.02 17.33 4.64
N HIS A 64 -0.64 16.94 5.84
CA HIS A 64 0.55 17.42 6.56
C HIS A 64 1.88 16.83 6.06
N LEU A 65 1.86 15.78 5.23
CA LEU A 65 3.09 15.19 4.69
C LEU A 65 3.73 16.13 3.67
N LYS A 66 4.99 16.46 3.90
CA LYS A 66 5.88 17.16 2.95
C LYS A 66 6.44 16.17 1.93
N PRO A 67 6.93 16.63 0.76
CA PRO A 67 7.61 15.78 -0.21
C PRO A 67 8.64 14.85 0.43
N GLN A 68 8.70 13.62 -0.07
CA GLN A 68 9.54 12.50 0.39
C GLN A 68 9.21 11.98 1.81
N GLN A 69 8.24 12.56 2.52
CA GLN A 69 7.84 12.06 3.83
C GLN A 69 6.89 10.86 3.74
N THR A 70 7.17 9.86 4.56
CA THR A 70 6.33 8.67 4.74
C THR A 70 5.64 8.70 6.11
N GLN A 71 4.42 8.17 6.17
CA GLN A 71 3.73 7.92 7.42
C GLN A 71 2.93 6.62 7.36
N VAL A 72 3.09 5.79 8.38
CA VAL A 72 2.22 4.65 8.66
C VAL A 72 1.22 5.08 9.74
N LEU A 73 -0.08 4.88 9.50
CA LEU A 73 -1.07 5.15 10.53
C LEU A 73 -0.99 4.07 11.62
N PRO A 74 -0.91 4.45 12.91
CA PRO A 74 -0.71 3.50 14.01
C PRO A 74 -1.92 2.59 14.24
N LYS A 75 -3.11 3.03 13.81
CA LYS A 75 -4.36 2.27 13.91
C LYS A 75 -4.95 2.05 12.53
N ARG A 76 -5.59 0.90 12.36
CA ARG A 76 -6.32 0.57 11.14
C ARG A 76 -7.37 1.64 10.81
N ARG A 77 -7.67 1.78 9.52
CA ARG A 77 -8.75 2.61 8.98
C ARG A 77 -9.72 1.73 8.21
N ARG A 78 -11.00 2.09 8.28
CA ARG A 78 -12.03 1.46 7.49
C ARG A 78 -12.07 2.09 6.11
N LEU A 79 -11.76 1.29 5.09
CA LEU A 79 -11.86 1.62 3.67
C LEU A 79 -12.85 0.63 3.05
N TRP A 80 -13.87 1.14 2.35
CA TRP A 80 -14.90 0.32 1.68
C TRP A 80 -15.52 -0.78 2.56
N GLY A 81 -15.66 -0.50 3.87
CA GLY A 81 -16.21 -1.45 4.85
C GLY A 81 -15.19 -2.33 5.57
N TYR A 82 -13.91 -2.34 5.16
CA TYR A 82 -12.88 -3.22 5.69
C TYR A 82 -11.81 -2.48 6.49
N TRP A 83 -11.39 -3.06 7.62
CA TRP A 83 -10.35 -2.49 8.49
C TRP A 83 -8.95 -2.90 8.05
N LEU A 84 -8.18 -1.93 7.60
CA LEU A 84 -6.86 -2.15 6.99
C LEU A 84 -5.81 -1.24 7.62
N TYR A 85 -4.55 -1.67 7.57
CA TYR A 85 -3.42 -0.78 7.80
C TYR A 85 -3.20 0.09 6.57
N VAL A 86 -2.73 1.31 6.82
CA VAL A 86 -2.54 2.33 5.79
C VAL A 86 -1.17 2.96 5.98
N ALA A 87 -0.41 3.03 4.89
CA ALA A 87 0.79 3.83 4.78
C ALA A 87 0.65 4.82 3.63
N ALA A 88 1.31 5.97 3.76
CA ALA A 88 1.36 6.98 2.71
C ALA A 88 2.76 7.54 2.55
N LEU A 89 3.09 7.93 1.32
CA LEU A 89 4.27 8.67 0.91
C LEU A 89 3.82 9.88 0.10
N ARG A 90 4.35 11.05 0.40
CA ARG A 90 4.25 12.21 -0.50
C ARG A 90 5.41 12.17 -1.48
N LEU A 91 5.12 12.10 -2.77
CA LEU A 91 6.13 12.10 -3.83
C LEU A 91 6.71 13.51 -4.04
N GLU A 92 7.82 13.59 -4.78
CA GLU A 92 8.51 14.86 -5.08
C GLU A 92 7.62 15.84 -5.87
N ASP A 93 6.77 15.32 -6.75
CA ASP A 93 5.78 16.07 -7.52
C ASP A 93 4.52 16.47 -6.72
N ASN A 94 4.55 16.26 -5.40
CA ASN A 94 3.43 16.39 -4.46
C ASN A 94 2.28 15.38 -4.64
N GLU A 95 2.37 14.40 -5.53
CA GLU A 95 1.38 13.32 -5.60
C GLU A 95 1.39 12.51 -4.29
N LEU A 96 0.20 12.11 -3.84
CA LEU A 96 0.06 11.28 -2.65
C LEU A 96 -0.05 9.81 -3.06
N LEU A 97 0.95 9.02 -2.70
CA LEU A 97 0.93 7.57 -2.81
C LEU A 97 0.40 6.99 -1.50
N VAL A 98 -0.73 6.29 -1.54
CA VAL A 98 -1.35 5.67 -0.35
C VAL A 98 -1.53 4.19 -0.61
N VAL A 99 -0.98 3.35 0.27
CA VAL A 99 -1.05 1.89 0.19
C VAL A 99 -1.81 1.33 1.37
N VAL A 100 -2.69 0.36 1.10
CA VAL A 100 -3.44 -0.38 2.11
C VAL A 100 -3.09 -1.86 2.13
N THR A 101 -3.20 -2.46 3.32
CA THR A 101 -2.85 -3.87 3.54
C THR A 101 -3.57 -4.45 4.78
N PRO A 102 -3.92 -5.75 4.78
CA PRO A 102 -4.62 -6.35 5.92
C PRO A 102 -3.69 -6.71 7.10
N ASN A 103 -2.38 -6.89 6.88
CA ASN A 103 -1.46 -7.45 7.88
C ASN A 103 -0.60 -6.40 8.60
N SER A 104 0.33 -5.76 7.89
CA SER A 104 1.25 -4.76 8.43
C SER A 104 1.65 -3.79 7.34
N ALA A 105 1.65 -2.49 7.66
CA ALA A 105 1.98 -1.43 6.73
C ALA A 105 3.39 -0.87 6.89
N ALA A 106 4.20 -1.40 7.82
CA ALA A 106 5.55 -0.90 8.08
C ALA A 106 6.43 -0.90 6.83
N THR A 107 6.39 -1.99 6.07
CA THR A 107 7.15 -2.13 4.81
C THR A 107 6.31 -1.79 3.58
N ALA A 108 5.04 -1.40 3.73
CA ALA A 108 4.10 -1.35 2.61
C ALA A 108 4.48 -0.35 1.52
N ILE A 109 5.13 0.77 1.87
CA ILE A 109 5.62 1.74 0.89
C ILE A 109 6.83 1.18 0.15
N ALA A 110 7.80 0.60 0.85
CA ALA A 110 8.98 -0.02 0.24
C ALA A 110 8.59 -1.21 -0.67
N ASP A 111 7.71 -2.09 -0.17
CA ASP A 111 7.18 -3.25 -0.90
C ASP A 111 6.46 -2.82 -2.19
N TYR A 112 5.75 -1.68 -2.14
CA TYR A 112 5.04 -1.13 -3.29
C TYR A 112 5.98 -0.39 -4.25
N ALA A 113 7.03 0.26 -3.76
CA ALA A 113 8.06 0.89 -4.59
C ALA A 113 8.79 -0.14 -5.47
N ALA A 114 8.96 -1.38 -5.00
CA ALA A 114 9.50 -2.46 -5.83
C ALA A 114 8.64 -2.75 -7.09
N ARG A 115 7.34 -2.46 -7.04
CA ARG A 115 6.44 -2.53 -8.21
C ARG A 115 6.74 -1.42 -9.23
N TRP A 116 7.07 -0.22 -8.76
CA TRP A 116 7.42 0.91 -9.65
C TRP A 116 8.68 0.62 -10.46
N GLY A 117 9.61 -0.19 -9.93
CA GLY A 117 10.78 -0.67 -10.66
C GLY A 117 10.45 -1.52 -11.90
N ILE A 118 9.20 -2.01 -12.05
CA ILE A 118 8.75 -2.78 -13.21
C ILE A 118 8.33 -1.85 -14.37
N GLU A 119 7.89 -0.62 -14.08
CA GLU A 119 7.30 0.26 -15.10
C GLU A 119 8.24 1.34 -15.65
N ILE A 120 9.20 1.91 -14.89
CA ILE A 120 9.93 3.09 -15.40
C ILE A 120 11.42 3.14 -15.06
N ASN A 121 12.20 3.19 -16.14
CA ASN A 121 13.56 3.70 -16.29
C ASN A 121 13.59 5.24 -16.14
N GLN A 122 13.17 5.78 -14.99
CA GLN A 122 13.32 7.20 -14.65
C GLN A 122 13.97 7.35 -13.28
N PRO A 123 14.88 8.32 -13.11
CA PRO A 123 15.62 8.51 -11.87
C PRO A 123 14.72 9.23 -10.88
N GLN A 124 13.80 8.51 -10.23
CA GLN A 124 13.29 8.98 -8.97
C GLN A 124 14.33 8.62 -7.92
N CYS A 125 14.98 9.65 -7.39
CA CYS A 125 15.96 9.56 -6.32
C CYS A 125 15.28 9.10 -5.03
N ILE A 126 14.84 7.84 -4.99
CA ILE A 126 14.73 7.13 -3.73
C ILE A 126 16.15 6.66 -3.47
N ASP A 127 16.84 7.36 -2.58
CA ASP A 127 18.17 6.96 -2.16
C ASP A 127 18.09 5.49 -1.70
N LYS A 128 18.88 4.64 -2.35
CA LYS A 128 18.98 3.22 -2.00
C LYS A 128 19.38 3.06 -0.53
N ASP A 129 20.07 4.04 0.04
CA ASP A 129 20.48 4.06 1.44
C ASP A 129 19.30 4.28 2.40
N GLU A 130 18.20 4.93 1.99
CA GLU A 130 17.02 5.15 2.85
C GLU A 130 16.13 3.88 2.95
N ILE A 131 16.08 3.08 1.88
CA ILE A 131 15.42 1.76 1.88
C ILE A 131 16.20 0.77 2.76
N LEU A 132 17.54 0.87 2.77
CA LEU A 132 18.40 0.03 3.60
C LEU A 132 18.31 0.41 5.08
N GLN A 133 18.22 1.69 5.45
CA GLN A 133 18.08 2.07 6.86
C GLN A 133 16.78 1.59 7.53
N LEU A 134 15.69 1.44 6.79
CA LEU A 134 14.43 0.90 7.32
C LEU A 134 14.45 -0.63 7.50
N SER A 135 15.42 -1.33 6.92
CA SER A 135 15.59 -2.78 7.05
C SER A 135 16.58 -3.20 8.15
N TYR A 136 17.37 -2.27 8.70
CA TYR A 136 18.37 -2.57 9.75
C TYR A 136 17.90 -2.36 11.20
N HIS A 137 16.67 -1.86 11.45
CA HIS A 137 16.21 -1.59 12.83
C HIS A 137 15.44 -2.73 13.51
N TRP A 138 15.48 -3.94 12.94
CA TRP A 138 14.98 -5.17 13.57
C TRP A 138 15.95 -6.33 13.30
N ASN A 139 17.01 -6.38 14.11
CA ASN A 139 17.67 -7.61 14.53
C ASN A 139 17.66 -7.65 16.06
#